data_AF-A0A2K3PPM4-F1
#
_entry.id   AF-A0A2K3PPM4-F1
#
_cell.length_a   1.000
_cell.length_b   1.000
_cell.length_c   1.000
_cell.angle_alpha   90.00
_cell.angle_beta   90.00
_cell.angle_gamma   90.00
#
_symmetry.space_group_name_H-M   'P 1'
#
loop_
_entity.id
_entity.type
_entity.pdbx_description
1 polymer ?
#
loop_
_entity_poly.entity_id
_entity_poly.type
_entity_poly.pdbx_seq_one_letter_code
_entity_poly.pdbx_strand_id
1 'polypeptide(L)'
;MSYARPVSVCDGSATDLAAEIVAALSASSMVFKEDKDYSGKLVQAAENIYEAVTNEDPKKQGTYTSVDACGNQARMLYNSSSYKDELAWGATWLFLATKETQYLANATEFFLSAKNDETNLDKEVFYWNNKLNAVAVLLAGIRYFQDPGFPYEDVLKLSSNSTHSLMCSYLFKKYMSRTPGGLIIPKPENGPLLQYAATASFLSKLYSDYIDHLKISGASCETDEFSVKMLRDFASSQVNYIVGQNPMKMSYLVGYGDKFPVHVHHRSASIPWDKRTYNCDDGKTWLNSRNPNPQVLLGAMVGGPDTNDNFIDQRSNQRFTEPTIASNAGLVAALVALQDLPNNSDGLKNSLWEWT
;
A
#
# COMPACT_ATOMS: atom_id res chain seq x y z
N MET A 1 -5.58 -28.47 7.09
CA MET A 1 -4.40 -28.21 7.95
C MET A 1 -4.68 -28.83 9.31
N SER A 2 -3.77 -29.66 9.84
CA SER A 2 -3.98 -30.45 11.07
C SER A 2 -3.20 -29.94 12.30
N TYR A 3 -2.51 -28.80 12.17
CA TYR A 3 -1.76 -28.18 13.26
C TYR A 3 -2.62 -27.16 14.03
N ALA A 4 -2.25 -26.90 15.29
CA ALA A 4 -2.92 -25.91 16.14
C ALA A 4 -2.85 -24.50 15.52
N ARG A 5 -3.96 -23.77 15.56
CA ARG A 5 -4.08 -22.40 15.07
C ARG A 5 -4.37 -21.48 16.26
N PRO A 6 -3.34 -21.08 17.04
CA PRO A 6 -3.54 -20.23 18.20
C PRO A 6 -4.10 -18.87 17.77
N VAL A 7 -4.86 -18.24 18.67
CA VAL A 7 -5.40 -16.90 18.49
C VAL A 7 -4.60 -15.95 19.37
N SER A 8 -3.99 -14.95 18.76
CA SER A 8 -3.44 -13.80 19.47
C SER A 8 -4.57 -12.79 19.76
N VAL A 9 -4.54 -12.17 20.93
CA VAL A 9 -5.50 -11.14 21.33
C VAL A 9 -4.73 -9.86 21.62
N CYS A 10 -5.27 -8.75 21.15
CA CYS A 10 -4.67 -7.42 21.26
C CYS A 10 -5.60 -6.52 22.08
N ASP A 11 -5.01 -5.56 22.80
CA ASP A 11 -5.74 -4.51 23.52
C ASP A 11 -5.41 -3.12 22.92
N GLY A 12 -5.83 -2.04 23.58
CA GLY A 12 -5.63 -0.66 23.11
C GLY A 12 -4.16 -0.24 22.93
N SER A 13 -3.20 -0.99 23.49
CA SER A 13 -1.76 -0.74 23.31
C SER A 13 -1.23 -1.17 21.95
N ALA A 14 -1.95 -2.02 21.21
CA ALA A 14 -1.64 -2.43 19.83
C ALA A 14 -2.15 -1.38 18.82
N THR A 15 -1.64 -0.16 18.96
CA THR A 15 -2.16 1.07 18.33
C THR A 15 -2.10 1.04 16.80
N ASP A 16 -0.98 0.59 16.24
CA ASP A 16 -0.78 0.44 14.79
C ASP A 16 -1.81 -0.49 14.12
N LEU A 17 -1.98 -1.70 14.66
CA LEU A 17 -2.90 -2.69 14.13
C LEU A 17 -4.34 -2.18 14.20
N ALA A 18 -4.73 -1.61 15.34
CA ALA A 18 -6.07 -1.08 15.53
C ALA A 18 -6.34 0.13 14.61
N ALA A 19 -5.39 1.05 14.43
CA ALA A 19 -5.55 2.19 13.54
C ALA A 19 -5.59 1.79 12.05
N GLU A 20 -4.88 0.73 11.64
CA GLU A 20 -5.03 0.15 10.30
C GLU A 20 -6.43 -0.46 10.09
N ILE A 21 -6.99 -1.10 11.13
CA ILE A 21 -8.39 -1.60 11.11
C ILE A 21 -9.38 -0.44 10.97
N VAL A 22 -9.17 0.66 11.70
CA VAL A 22 -9.99 1.89 11.55
C VAL A 22 -9.97 2.38 10.11
N ALA A 23 -8.78 2.48 9.50
CA ALA A 23 -8.64 2.90 8.11
C ALA A 23 -9.39 1.96 7.15
N ALA A 24 -9.22 0.65 7.30
CA ALA A 24 -9.86 -0.34 6.45
C ALA A 24 -11.40 -0.32 6.54
N LEU A 25 -11.95 -0.22 7.76
CA LEU A 25 -13.39 -0.12 7.99
C LEU A 25 -13.96 1.19 7.44
N SER A 26 -13.26 2.31 7.68
CA SER A 26 -13.65 3.63 7.19
C SER A 26 -13.67 3.68 5.66
N ALA A 27 -12.59 3.25 5.00
CA ALA A 27 -12.51 3.17 3.54
C ALA A 27 -13.59 2.24 2.96
N SER A 28 -13.83 1.08 3.60
CA SER A 28 -14.87 0.15 3.17
C SER A 28 -16.27 0.75 3.27
N SER A 29 -16.56 1.53 4.32
CA SER A 29 -17.87 2.19 4.46
C SER A 29 -18.18 3.11 3.28
N MET A 30 -17.17 3.83 2.78
CA MET A 30 -17.32 4.71 1.62
C MET A 30 -17.64 3.93 0.33
N VAL A 31 -17.07 2.73 0.17
CA VAL A 31 -17.38 1.83 -0.96
C VAL A 31 -18.82 1.32 -0.86
N PHE A 32 -19.27 0.96 0.34
CA PHE A 32 -20.62 0.43 0.58
C PHE A 32 -21.66 1.49 0.88
N LYS A 33 -21.43 2.77 0.53
CA LYS A 33 -22.32 3.90 0.87
C LYS A 33 -23.78 3.73 0.45
N GLU A 34 -24.05 2.94 -0.58
CA GLU A 34 -25.41 2.63 -1.06
C GLU A 34 -26.15 1.65 -0.15
N ASP A 35 -25.42 0.73 0.51
CA ASP A 35 -25.93 -0.12 1.59
C ASP A 35 -25.74 0.60 2.93
N LYS A 36 -26.68 1.51 3.22
CA LYS A 36 -26.60 2.39 4.41
C LYS A 36 -26.46 1.62 5.73
N ASP A 37 -27.12 0.47 5.85
CA ASP A 37 -27.08 -0.35 7.07
C ASP A 37 -25.69 -0.95 7.27
N TYR A 38 -25.09 -1.50 6.20
CA TYR A 38 -23.76 -2.06 6.28
C TYR A 38 -22.68 -0.98 6.43
N SER A 39 -22.77 0.10 5.64
CA SER A 39 -21.90 1.26 5.74
C SER A 39 -21.91 1.86 7.15
N GLY A 40 -23.09 2.05 7.75
CA GLY A 40 -23.23 2.58 9.10
C GLY A 40 -22.58 1.68 10.16
N LYS A 41 -22.70 0.35 10.03
CA LYS A 41 -22.03 -0.61 10.93
C LYS A 41 -20.50 -0.53 10.82
N LEU A 42 -19.98 -0.32 9.62
CA LEU A 42 -18.54 -0.18 9.40
C LEU A 42 -17.99 1.10 10.04
N VAL A 43 -18.67 2.24 9.84
CA VAL A 43 -18.30 3.51 10.50
C VAL A 43 -18.35 3.38 12.02
N GLN A 44 -19.46 2.87 12.56
CA GLN A 44 -19.60 2.69 14.01
C GLN A 44 -18.51 1.78 14.60
N ALA A 45 -18.15 0.70 13.89
CA ALA A 45 -17.06 -0.16 14.32
C ALA A 45 -15.70 0.57 14.26
N ALA A 46 -15.46 1.39 13.24
CA ALA A 46 -14.25 2.19 13.12
C ALA A 46 -14.15 3.23 14.26
N GLU A 47 -15.23 3.93 14.57
CA GLU A 47 -15.30 4.92 15.66
C GLU A 47 -15.02 4.27 17.02
N ASN A 48 -15.65 3.13 17.32
CA ASN A 48 -15.44 2.40 18.57
C ASN A 48 -13.97 1.96 18.76
N ILE A 49 -13.33 1.47 17.70
CA ILE A 49 -11.92 1.04 17.75
C ILE A 49 -11.02 2.28 17.87
N TYR A 50 -11.32 3.34 17.12
CA TYR A 50 -10.58 4.58 17.17
C TYR A 50 -10.61 5.20 18.58
N GLU A 51 -11.79 5.27 19.18
CA GLU A 51 -11.98 5.75 20.56
C GLU A 51 -11.19 4.89 21.55
N ALA A 52 -11.24 3.56 21.43
CA ALA A 52 -10.51 2.65 22.31
C ALA A 52 -8.98 2.88 22.31
N VAL A 53 -8.42 3.27 21.16
CA VAL A 53 -6.97 3.49 21.01
C VAL A 53 -6.58 4.93 21.37
N THR A 54 -7.39 5.91 21.00
CA THR A 54 -7.10 7.33 21.28
C THR A 54 -7.36 7.72 22.74
N ASN A 55 -8.24 7.01 23.44
CA ASN A 55 -8.46 7.18 24.88
C ASN A 55 -7.49 6.36 25.76
N GLU A 56 -6.67 5.48 25.19
CA GLU A 56 -5.65 4.75 25.94
C GLU A 56 -4.58 5.72 26.44
N ASP A 57 -3.93 5.38 27.57
CA ASP A 57 -2.80 6.17 28.07
C ASP A 57 -1.74 6.31 26.95
N PRO A 58 -1.36 7.53 26.53
CA PRO A 58 -0.36 7.73 25.48
C PRO A 58 0.97 7.02 25.75
N LYS A 59 1.29 6.71 27.03
CA LYS A 59 2.49 5.92 27.40
C LYS A 59 2.38 4.44 27.09
N LYS A 60 1.17 3.94 26.86
CA LYS A 60 0.89 2.55 26.49
C LYS A 60 0.63 2.38 25.00
N GLN A 61 0.35 3.46 24.27
CA GLN A 61 0.26 3.40 22.81
C GLN A 61 1.58 2.90 22.22
N GLY A 62 1.49 1.94 21.31
CA GLY A 62 2.66 1.21 20.85
C GLY A 62 2.38 0.35 19.62
N THR A 63 3.40 -0.39 19.21
CA THR A 63 3.27 -1.33 18.10
C THR A 63 2.70 -2.65 18.59
N TYR A 64 1.86 -3.31 17.79
CA TYR A 64 1.24 -4.59 18.13
C TYR A 64 2.30 -5.68 18.36
N THR A 65 3.46 -5.55 17.70
CA THR A 65 4.58 -6.47 17.87
C THR A 65 5.30 -6.33 19.21
N SER A 66 5.21 -5.17 19.85
CA SER A 66 5.74 -4.95 21.21
C SER A 66 4.87 -5.59 22.30
N VAL A 67 3.59 -5.84 22.01
CA VAL A 67 2.64 -6.48 22.93
C VAL A 67 2.77 -7.99 22.85
N ASP A 68 3.23 -8.67 23.92
CA ASP A 68 3.53 -10.10 23.88
C ASP A 68 2.37 -11.01 23.48
N ALA A 69 1.18 -10.76 24.03
CA ALA A 69 -0.02 -11.54 23.72
C ALA A 69 -0.53 -11.33 22.29
N CYS A 70 -0.23 -10.19 21.69
CA CYS A 70 -0.67 -9.80 20.36
C CYS A 70 0.38 -10.18 19.31
N GLY A 71 1.58 -9.59 19.41
CA GLY A 71 2.69 -9.74 18.49
C GLY A 71 3.27 -11.15 18.40
N ASN A 72 3.32 -11.90 19.51
CA ASN A 72 3.73 -13.31 19.61
C ASN A 72 4.71 -13.78 18.51
N GLN A 73 4.30 -14.66 17.58
CA GLN A 73 5.12 -15.12 16.46
C GLN A 73 5.08 -14.15 15.27
N ALA A 74 4.05 -13.30 15.18
CA ALA A 74 3.87 -12.33 14.10
C ALA A 74 5.01 -11.31 14.07
N ARG A 75 5.62 -10.95 15.21
CA ARG A 75 6.79 -10.05 15.26
C ARG A 75 8.00 -10.56 14.47
N MET A 76 8.10 -11.85 14.17
CA MET A 76 9.17 -12.41 13.34
C MET A 76 8.87 -12.31 11.83
N LEU A 77 7.62 -12.04 11.45
CA LEU A 77 7.14 -12.05 10.06
C LEU A 77 6.72 -10.65 9.59
N TYR A 78 5.98 -9.94 10.44
CA TYR A 78 5.43 -8.61 10.20
C TYR A 78 5.80 -7.69 11.36
N ASN A 79 7.10 -7.42 11.51
CA ASN A 79 7.58 -6.54 12.57
C ASN A 79 7.18 -5.09 12.31
N SER A 80 6.42 -4.49 13.24
CA SER A 80 6.02 -3.11 13.12
C SER A 80 7.12 -2.13 13.53
N SER A 81 7.29 -1.05 12.75
CA SER A 81 8.30 -0.02 12.98
C SER A 81 7.78 1.19 13.74
N SER A 82 6.49 1.50 13.60
CA SER A 82 5.85 2.70 14.12
C SER A 82 4.34 2.43 14.24
N TYR A 83 3.67 3.27 15.03
CA TYR A 83 2.21 3.33 15.10
C TYR A 83 1.67 4.73 14.74
N LYS A 84 2.55 5.72 14.59
CA LYS A 84 2.16 7.12 14.44
C LYS A 84 1.61 7.40 13.05
N ASP A 85 2.19 6.78 12.03
CA ASP A 85 1.70 6.88 10.66
C ASP A 85 0.38 6.12 10.49
N GLU A 86 0.17 5.01 11.20
CA GLU A 86 -1.11 4.31 11.26
C GLU A 86 -2.20 5.15 11.94
N LEU A 87 -1.88 5.84 13.05
CA LEU A 87 -2.82 6.78 13.68
C LEU A 87 -3.23 7.90 12.71
N ALA A 88 -2.27 8.47 11.99
CA ALA A 88 -2.54 9.47 10.96
C ALA A 88 -3.40 8.90 9.82
N TRP A 89 -3.11 7.67 9.39
CA TRP A 89 -3.86 6.95 8.36
C TRP A 89 -5.29 6.65 8.75
N GLY A 90 -5.50 6.06 9.93
CA GLY A 90 -6.82 5.77 10.50
C GLY A 90 -7.66 7.03 10.67
N ALA A 91 -7.10 8.08 11.28
CA ALA A 91 -7.79 9.35 11.47
C ALA A 91 -8.16 10.02 10.13
N THR A 92 -7.26 9.97 9.13
CA THR A 92 -7.53 10.53 7.79
C THR A 92 -8.70 9.83 7.11
N TRP A 93 -8.72 8.50 7.12
CA TRP A 93 -9.82 7.74 6.51
C TRP A 93 -11.14 7.89 7.27
N LEU A 94 -11.09 7.94 8.60
CA LEU A 94 -12.28 8.14 9.41
C LEU A 94 -12.86 9.54 9.18
N PHE A 95 -12.02 10.57 9.04
CA PHE A 95 -12.45 11.89 8.56
C PHE A 95 -13.10 11.83 7.17
N LEU A 96 -12.49 11.13 6.21
CA LEU A 96 -13.04 11.01 4.86
C LEU A 96 -14.41 10.34 4.85
N ALA A 97 -14.65 9.37 5.74
CA ALA A 97 -15.91 8.64 5.86
C ALA A 97 -17.01 9.42 6.61
N THR A 98 -16.67 10.17 7.66
CA THR A 98 -17.64 10.82 8.57
C THR A 98 -17.80 12.32 8.33
N LYS A 99 -16.78 12.96 7.76
CA LYS A 99 -16.61 14.42 7.64
C LYS A 99 -16.51 15.16 8.99
N GLU A 100 -16.31 14.45 10.10
CA GLU A 100 -16.17 15.08 11.40
C GLU A 100 -14.79 15.71 11.59
N THR A 101 -14.75 17.01 11.85
CA THR A 101 -13.51 17.80 11.89
C THR A 101 -12.56 17.39 13.01
N GLN A 102 -13.06 16.75 14.08
CA GLN A 102 -12.22 16.18 15.13
C GLN A 102 -11.22 15.15 14.59
N TYR A 103 -11.62 14.33 13.62
CA TYR A 103 -10.74 13.34 13.01
C TYR A 103 -9.70 13.99 12.09
N LEU A 104 -10.04 15.10 11.43
CA LEU A 104 -9.07 15.87 10.66
C LEU A 104 -8.03 16.53 11.57
N ALA A 105 -8.45 17.10 12.70
CA ALA A 105 -7.55 17.66 13.69
C ALA A 105 -6.53 16.61 14.16
N ASN A 106 -7.02 15.44 14.57
CA ASN A 106 -6.16 14.33 14.99
C ASN A 106 -5.27 13.83 13.84
N ALA A 107 -5.80 13.71 12.61
CA ALA A 107 -5.02 13.30 11.45
C ALA A 107 -3.84 14.25 11.19
N THR A 108 -4.05 15.56 11.29
CA THR A 108 -2.98 16.55 11.11
C THR A 108 -1.95 16.51 12.25
N GLU A 109 -2.38 16.34 13.49
CA GLU A 109 -1.48 16.21 14.64
C GLU A 109 -0.62 14.92 14.53
N PHE A 110 -1.25 13.78 14.25
CA PHE A 110 -0.56 12.51 14.09
C PHE A 110 0.37 12.51 12.88
N PHE A 111 -0.03 13.11 11.75
CA PHE A 111 0.84 13.26 10.59
C PHE A 111 2.10 14.07 10.93
N LEU A 112 1.95 15.19 11.65
CA LEU A 112 3.10 15.98 12.09
C LEU A 112 4.02 15.19 13.03
N SER A 113 3.43 14.44 13.98
CA SER A 113 4.17 13.56 14.89
C SER A 113 4.95 12.47 14.15
N ALA A 114 4.30 11.80 13.18
CA ALA A 114 4.95 10.79 12.34
C ALA A 114 6.04 11.38 11.45
N LYS A 115 5.83 12.59 10.91
CA LYS A 115 6.81 13.29 10.07
C LYS A 115 8.07 13.69 10.85
N ASN A 116 7.94 14.02 12.13
CA ASN A 116 9.08 14.36 12.99
C ASN A 116 9.95 13.14 13.34
N ASP A 117 9.35 11.94 13.34
CA ASP A 117 10.03 10.68 13.64
C ASP A 117 10.49 9.92 12.38
N GLU A 118 10.21 10.45 11.18
CA GLU A 118 10.52 9.80 9.91
C GLU A 118 12.02 9.51 9.78
N THR A 119 12.36 8.23 9.54
CA THR A 119 13.74 7.83 9.29
C THR A 119 14.06 7.83 7.79
N ASN A 120 15.34 7.75 7.43
CA ASN A 120 15.72 7.60 6.02
C ASN A 120 15.19 6.30 5.38
N LEU A 121 14.92 5.26 6.18
CA LEU A 121 14.32 4.01 5.70
C LEU A 121 12.82 4.16 5.44
N ASP A 122 12.18 5.20 5.95
CA ASP A 122 10.74 5.45 5.80
C ASP A 122 10.43 6.34 4.60
N LYS A 123 11.44 7.06 4.12
CA LYS A 123 11.32 7.94 2.96
C LYS A 123 10.93 7.13 1.73
N GLU A 124 10.04 7.71 0.93
CA GLU A 124 9.70 7.28 -0.42
C GLU A 124 8.96 5.94 -0.58
N VAL A 125 8.67 5.23 0.53
CA VAL A 125 7.91 3.97 0.50
C VAL A 125 6.47 4.15 0.99
N PHE A 126 5.55 3.46 0.33
CA PHE A 126 4.21 3.19 0.82
C PHE A 126 3.95 1.70 0.75
N TYR A 127 3.73 1.06 1.91
CA TYR A 127 3.53 -0.38 2.02
C TYR A 127 2.88 -0.74 3.37
N TRP A 128 2.76 -2.04 3.66
CA TRP A 128 2.02 -2.54 4.83
C TRP A 128 2.51 -2.00 6.19
N ASN A 129 3.75 -1.53 6.30
CA ASN A 129 4.35 -1.07 7.56
C ASN A 129 4.60 0.44 7.64
N ASN A 130 4.34 1.19 6.56
CA ASN A 130 4.53 2.64 6.55
C ASN A 130 3.54 3.33 5.60
N LYS A 131 2.72 4.20 6.19
CA LYS A 131 1.55 4.84 5.55
C LYS A 131 1.79 6.33 5.33
N LEU A 132 2.90 6.88 5.85
CA LEU A 132 3.18 8.32 5.93
C LEU A 132 3.08 9.01 4.56
N ASN A 133 3.67 8.42 3.53
CA ASN A 133 3.64 8.96 2.17
C ASN A 133 2.23 8.96 1.56
N ALA A 134 1.42 7.93 1.84
CA ALA A 134 0.03 7.89 1.39
C ALA A 134 -0.85 8.88 2.17
N VAL A 135 -0.63 9.04 3.48
CA VAL A 135 -1.28 10.09 4.29
C VAL A 135 -0.96 11.46 3.74
N ALA A 136 0.30 11.74 3.38
CA ALA A 136 0.69 13.01 2.77
C ALA A 136 -0.11 13.28 1.49
N VAL A 137 -0.23 12.29 0.61
CA VAL A 137 -1.03 12.39 -0.63
C VAL A 137 -2.52 12.64 -0.32
N LEU A 138 -3.11 11.92 0.63
CA LEU A 138 -4.52 12.14 1.02
C LEU A 138 -4.75 13.54 1.60
N LEU A 139 -3.89 13.99 2.52
CA LEU A 139 -3.98 15.33 3.10
C LEU A 139 -3.75 16.43 2.05
N ALA A 140 -2.87 16.21 1.07
CA ALA A 140 -2.72 17.12 -0.07
C ALA A 140 -4.03 17.22 -0.87
N GLY A 141 -4.72 16.10 -1.09
CA GLY A 141 -6.06 16.10 -1.69
C GLY A 141 -7.10 16.87 -0.86
N ILE A 142 -7.13 16.66 0.46
CA ILE A 142 -8.01 17.42 1.36
C ILE A 142 -7.73 18.93 1.23
N ARG A 143 -6.46 19.33 1.21
CA ARG A 143 -6.08 20.73 1.00
C ARG A 143 -6.60 21.28 -0.32
N TYR A 144 -6.40 20.53 -1.40
CA TYR A 144 -6.70 21.01 -2.75
C TYR A 144 -8.20 21.09 -3.05
N PHE A 145 -9.01 20.23 -2.44
CA PHE A 145 -10.42 20.08 -2.81
C PHE A 145 -11.41 20.49 -1.73
N GLN A 146 -11.00 20.51 -0.47
CA GLN A 146 -11.86 20.93 0.64
C GLN A 146 -11.38 22.24 1.28
N ASP A 147 -10.08 22.53 1.22
CA ASP A 147 -9.42 23.72 1.76
C ASP A 147 -9.99 24.18 3.13
N PRO A 148 -9.92 23.34 4.17
CA PRO A 148 -10.63 23.58 5.44
C PRO A 148 -10.12 24.80 6.22
N GLY A 149 -9.02 25.44 5.79
CA GLY A 149 -8.45 26.60 6.46
C GLY A 149 -7.98 26.31 7.89
N PHE A 150 -8.15 27.29 8.77
CA PHE A 150 -7.60 27.28 10.13
C PHE A 150 -8.24 26.19 11.00
N PRO A 151 -7.46 25.43 11.80
CA PRO A 151 -6.02 25.56 12.09
C PRO A 151 -5.10 24.65 11.26
N TYR A 152 -5.55 24.12 10.12
CA TYR A 152 -4.88 23.01 9.44
C TYR A 152 -3.87 23.42 8.37
N GLU A 153 -3.80 24.69 7.98
CA GLU A 153 -3.15 25.12 6.74
C GLU A 153 -1.66 24.77 6.69
N ASP A 154 -0.96 24.89 7.81
CA ASP A 154 0.48 24.65 7.86
C ASP A 154 0.81 23.16 7.67
N VAL A 155 0.04 22.27 8.32
CA VAL A 155 0.21 20.82 8.17
C VAL A 155 -0.22 20.37 6.77
N LEU A 156 -1.28 20.94 6.22
CA LEU A 156 -1.76 20.64 4.87
C LEU A 156 -0.79 21.15 3.78
N LYS A 157 -0.10 22.27 4.02
CA LYS A 157 1.02 22.72 3.16
C LYS A 157 2.21 21.78 3.28
N LEU A 158 2.55 21.35 4.50
CA LEU A 158 3.62 20.38 4.73
C LEU A 158 3.35 19.04 4.01
N SER A 159 2.11 18.53 4.06
CA SER A 159 1.72 17.31 3.36
C SER A 159 1.85 17.47 1.85
N SER A 160 1.36 18.58 1.29
CA SER A 160 1.50 18.93 -0.13
C SER A 160 2.97 19.01 -0.57
N ASN A 161 3.84 19.63 0.23
CA ASN A 161 5.26 19.71 -0.04
C ASN A 161 5.92 18.33 0.02
N SER A 162 5.55 17.50 1.00
CA SER A 162 6.03 16.12 1.12
C SER A 162 5.60 15.28 -0.09
N THR A 163 4.37 15.43 -0.56
CA THR A 163 3.89 14.79 -1.80
C THR A 163 4.67 15.27 -3.02
N HIS A 164 4.95 16.57 -3.15
CA HIS A 164 5.80 17.09 -4.23
C HIS A 164 7.19 16.45 -4.21
N SER A 165 7.85 16.41 -3.05
CA SER A 165 9.17 15.78 -2.90
C SER A 165 9.15 14.29 -3.24
N LEU A 166 8.09 13.58 -2.86
CA LEU A 166 7.87 12.17 -3.21
C LEU A 166 7.76 11.97 -4.73
N MET A 167 7.00 12.83 -5.43
CA MET A 167 6.89 12.75 -6.88
C MET A 167 8.21 13.04 -7.58
N CYS A 168 8.96 14.03 -7.09
CA CYS A 168 10.31 14.31 -7.58
C CYS A 168 11.21 13.08 -7.42
N SER A 169 11.18 12.41 -6.26
CA SER A 169 12.04 11.25 -6.04
C SER A 169 11.74 10.10 -7.00
N TYR A 170 10.45 9.82 -7.22
CA TYR A 170 10.02 8.81 -8.18
C TYR A 170 10.43 9.10 -9.61
N LEU A 171 10.42 10.36 -10.05
CA LEU A 171 10.64 10.74 -11.44
C LEU A 171 12.12 10.87 -11.83
N PHE A 172 13.00 11.29 -10.93
CA PHE A 172 14.39 11.61 -11.28
C PHE A 172 15.40 10.66 -10.65
N LYS A 173 16.29 10.11 -11.49
CA LYS A 173 17.33 9.15 -11.09
C LYS A 173 18.33 9.70 -10.06
N LYS A 174 18.46 11.03 -9.98
CA LYS A 174 19.34 11.68 -9.01
C LYS A 174 18.84 11.53 -7.55
N TYR A 175 17.54 11.31 -7.39
CA TYR A 175 16.89 11.12 -6.08
C TYR A 175 16.68 9.63 -5.79
N MET A 176 16.23 8.84 -6.78
CA MET A 176 15.95 7.42 -6.60
C MET A 176 16.67 6.52 -7.60
N SER A 177 17.31 5.47 -7.07
CA SER A 177 17.96 4.44 -7.87
C SER A 177 16.94 3.58 -8.63
N ARG A 178 17.36 3.04 -9.76
CA ARG A 178 16.56 2.12 -10.58
C ARG A 178 17.39 0.94 -11.04
N THR A 179 16.75 -0.18 -11.29
CA THR A 179 17.37 -1.30 -12.01
C THR A 179 17.77 -0.86 -13.42
N PRO A 180 18.71 -1.56 -14.09
CA PRO A 180 18.98 -1.34 -15.52
C PRO A 180 17.73 -1.31 -16.40
N GLY A 181 16.73 -2.13 -16.09
CA GLY A 181 15.43 -2.21 -16.75
C GLY A 181 14.42 -1.12 -16.37
N GLY A 182 14.74 -0.23 -15.41
CA GLY A 182 13.94 0.94 -15.07
C GLY A 182 12.95 0.78 -13.90
N LEU A 183 12.98 -0.34 -13.17
CA LEU A 183 12.19 -0.53 -11.95
C LEU A 183 12.79 0.31 -10.81
N ILE A 184 11.95 1.00 -10.04
CA ILE A 184 12.43 1.79 -8.89
C ILE A 184 13.00 0.93 -7.75
N ILE A 185 14.00 1.49 -7.05
CA ILE A 185 14.63 0.87 -5.88
C ILE A 185 14.57 1.85 -4.69
N PRO A 186 13.41 1.98 -4.02
CA PRO A 186 13.28 2.86 -2.85
C PRO A 186 13.93 2.27 -1.59
N LYS A 187 14.03 0.92 -1.51
CA LYS A 187 14.75 0.21 -0.43
C LYS A 187 15.72 -0.81 -1.03
N PRO A 188 17.04 -0.58 -0.99
CA PRO A 188 18.02 -1.49 -1.59
C PRO A 188 18.19 -2.80 -0.82
N GLU A 189 17.78 -2.86 0.44
CA GLU A 189 17.89 -4.06 1.28
C GLU A 189 16.75 -5.05 1.02
N ASN A 190 16.92 -5.92 0.03
CA ASN A 190 16.21 -7.21 -0.17
C ASN A 190 14.66 -7.21 -0.15
N GLY A 191 14.00 -6.05 -0.19
CA GLY A 191 12.53 -5.95 -0.20
C GLY A 191 11.89 -6.38 -1.54
N PRO A 192 10.57 -6.65 -1.54
CA PRO A 192 9.82 -7.01 -2.75
C PRO A 192 9.65 -5.77 -3.65
N LEU A 193 10.59 -5.53 -4.56
CA LEU A 193 10.64 -4.31 -5.38
C LEU A 193 9.33 -4.03 -6.14
N LEU A 194 8.62 -5.08 -6.59
CA LEU A 194 7.35 -4.90 -7.31
C LEU A 194 6.24 -4.34 -6.42
N GLN A 195 6.24 -4.63 -5.11
CA GLN A 195 5.28 -4.01 -4.19
C GLN A 195 5.46 -2.50 -4.16
N TYR A 196 6.69 -2.03 -4.02
CA TYR A 196 6.98 -0.60 -3.96
C TYR A 196 6.73 0.09 -5.30
N ALA A 197 7.10 -0.56 -6.41
CA ALA A 197 6.82 -0.03 -7.73
C ALA A 197 5.32 0.09 -8.02
N ALA A 198 4.51 -0.88 -7.58
CA ALA A 198 3.07 -0.83 -7.70
C ALA A 198 2.45 0.32 -6.88
N THR A 199 2.85 0.47 -5.61
CA THR A 199 2.31 1.56 -4.77
C THR A 199 2.80 2.93 -5.23
N ALA A 200 4.04 3.07 -5.70
CA ALA A 200 4.54 4.31 -6.31
C ALA A 200 3.76 4.65 -7.59
N SER A 201 3.47 3.66 -8.44
CA SER A 201 2.61 3.84 -9.62
C SER A 201 1.24 4.39 -9.23
N PHE A 202 0.60 3.79 -8.23
CA PHE A 202 -0.68 4.23 -7.72
C PHE A 202 -0.63 5.68 -7.21
N LEU A 203 0.32 6.01 -6.33
CA LEU A 203 0.43 7.36 -5.76
C LEU A 203 0.75 8.42 -6.82
N SER A 204 1.62 8.11 -7.78
CA SER A 204 1.94 9.03 -8.89
C SER A 204 0.73 9.28 -9.79
N LYS A 205 -0.04 8.25 -10.12
CA LYS A 205 -1.26 8.42 -10.92
C LYS A 205 -2.31 9.22 -10.16
N LEU A 206 -2.56 8.87 -8.90
CA LEU A 206 -3.50 9.59 -8.03
C LEU A 206 -3.15 11.08 -7.92
N TYR A 207 -1.89 11.39 -7.66
CA TYR A 207 -1.44 12.78 -7.58
C TYR A 207 -1.53 13.50 -8.94
N SER A 208 -1.22 12.81 -10.05
CA SER A 208 -1.38 13.38 -11.39
C SER A 208 -2.82 13.80 -11.66
N ASP A 209 -3.80 13.04 -11.18
CA ASP A 209 -5.21 13.37 -11.32
C ASP A 209 -5.60 14.57 -10.47
N TYR A 210 -4.96 14.75 -9.30
CA TYR A 210 -5.20 15.93 -8.48
C TYR A 210 -4.76 17.21 -9.19
N ILE A 211 -3.51 17.25 -9.65
CA ILE A 211 -2.96 18.46 -10.27
C ILE A 211 -3.55 18.73 -11.65
N ASP A 212 -3.93 17.69 -12.41
CA ASP A 212 -4.64 17.84 -13.69
C ASP A 212 -6.06 18.40 -13.50
N HIS A 213 -6.75 17.97 -12.44
CA HIS A 213 -8.05 18.55 -12.09
C HIS A 213 -7.92 20.04 -11.76
N LEU A 214 -6.91 20.42 -10.98
CA LEU A 214 -6.60 21.82 -10.65
C LEU A 214 -6.04 22.64 -11.82
N LYS A 215 -5.90 22.04 -13.01
CA LYS A 215 -5.30 22.68 -14.20
C LYS A 215 -3.86 23.14 -13.99
N ILE A 216 -3.13 22.43 -13.14
CA ILE A 216 -1.70 22.61 -12.92
C ILE A 216 -0.96 21.68 -13.90
N SER A 217 -0.20 22.25 -14.83
CA SER A 217 0.50 21.49 -15.87
C SER A 217 1.69 20.67 -15.36
N GLY A 218 2.20 21.00 -14.18
CA GLY A 218 3.41 20.43 -13.61
C GLY A 218 3.90 21.19 -12.39
N ALA A 219 5.04 20.77 -11.84
CA ALA A 219 5.70 21.45 -10.74
C ALA A 219 7.21 21.31 -10.81
N SER A 220 7.92 22.22 -10.14
CA SER A 220 9.37 22.24 -10.07
C SER A 220 9.87 21.41 -8.88
N CYS A 221 10.90 20.62 -9.13
CA CYS A 221 11.84 20.08 -8.14
C CYS A 221 13.00 21.09 -7.97
N GLU A 222 14.05 20.73 -7.21
CA GLU A 222 15.17 21.67 -6.94
C GLU A 222 15.85 22.19 -8.22
N THR A 223 16.13 21.30 -9.17
CA THR A 223 16.80 21.66 -10.44
C THR A 223 16.13 21.03 -11.67
N ASP A 224 15.03 20.32 -11.46
CA ASP A 224 14.27 19.64 -12.50
C ASP A 224 12.81 20.09 -12.43
N GLU A 225 12.03 19.82 -13.46
CA GLU A 225 10.59 20.07 -13.48
C GLU A 225 9.89 18.84 -14.01
N PHE A 226 8.71 18.55 -13.47
CA PHE A 226 7.87 17.47 -13.98
C PHE A 226 6.53 17.99 -14.47
N SER A 227 5.98 17.32 -15.48
CA SER A 227 4.62 17.54 -15.98
C SER A 227 3.66 16.46 -15.49
N VAL A 228 2.35 16.72 -15.60
CA VAL A 228 1.30 15.69 -15.44
C VAL A 228 1.59 14.46 -16.29
N LYS A 229 2.04 14.67 -17.54
CA LYS A 229 2.39 13.57 -18.44
C LYS A 229 3.52 12.71 -17.89
N MET A 230 4.55 13.32 -17.32
CA MET A 230 5.68 12.58 -16.74
C MET A 230 5.24 11.69 -15.57
N LEU A 231 4.31 12.15 -14.72
CA LEU A 231 3.72 11.32 -13.65
C LEU A 231 2.96 10.12 -14.21
N ARG A 232 2.12 10.34 -15.22
CA ARG A 232 1.34 9.28 -15.87
C ARG A 232 2.23 8.26 -16.60
N ASP A 233 3.25 8.75 -17.30
CA ASP A 233 4.24 7.90 -17.99
C ASP A 233 5.02 7.06 -16.97
N PHE A 234 5.45 7.67 -15.85
CA PHE A 234 6.12 6.94 -14.78
C PHE A 234 5.21 5.88 -14.16
N ALA A 235 3.98 6.23 -13.79
CA ALA A 235 3.03 5.28 -13.22
C ALA A 235 2.80 4.09 -14.16
N SER A 236 2.59 4.36 -15.45
CA SER A 236 2.44 3.33 -16.49
C SER A 236 3.70 2.48 -16.64
N SER A 237 4.89 3.08 -16.58
CA SER A 237 6.16 2.37 -16.74
C SER A 237 6.38 1.29 -15.69
N GLN A 238 6.00 1.54 -14.43
CA GLN A 238 6.19 0.58 -13.34
C GLN A 238 5.23 -0.61 -13.47
N VAL A 239 3.97 -0.37 -13.87
CA VAL A 239 3.01 -1.46 -14.15
C VAL A 239 3.40 -2.22 -15.42
N ASN A 240 3.82 -1.53 -16.47
CA ASN A 240 4.33 -2.14 -17.69
C ASN A 240 5.53 -3.05 -17.42
N TYR A 241 6.45 -2.63 -16.54
CA TYR A 241 7.55 -3.47 -16.07
C TYR A 241 7.01 -4.74 -15.39
N ILE A 242 6.05 -4.62 -14.47
CA ILE A 242 5.43 -5.77 -13.77
C ILE A 242 4.83 -6.77 -14.77
N VAL A 243 4.17 -6.29 -15.83
CA VAL A 243 3.45 -7.17 -16.77
C VAL A 243 4.27 -7.62 -17.99
N GLY A 244 5.55 -7.25 -18.09
CA GLY A 244 6.47 -7.87 -19.05
C GLY A 244 7.41 -6.95 -19.82
N GLN A 245 7.29 -5.63 -19.71
CA GLN A 245 8.25 -4.67 -20.29
C GLN A 245 9.49 -4.53 -19.42
N ASN A 246 10.21 -5.64 -19.26
CA ASN A 246 11.43 -5.73 -18.46
C ASN A 246 12.50 -6.56 -19.21
N PRO A 247 13.77 -6.53 -18.79
CA PRO A 247 14.86 -7.26 -19.45
C PRO A 247 14.62 -8.77 -19.58
N MET A 248 13.84 -9.37 -18.67
CA MET A 248 13.50 -10.79 -18.69
C MET A 248 12.39 -11.16 -19.69
N LYS A 249 11.72 -10.15 -20.27
CA LYS A 249 10.54 -10.27 -21.15
C LYS A 249 9.50 -11.22 -20.55
N MET A 250 9.25 -11.06 -19.24
CA MET A 250 8.43 -11.96 -18.44
C MET A 250 7.47 -11.13 -17.59
N SER A 251 6.20 -11.50 -17.59
CA SER A 251 5.23 -10.98 -16.62
C SER A 251 5.54 -11.54 -15.23
N TYR A 252 5.59 -10.68 -14.23
CA TYR A 252 5.62 -11.07 -12.82
C TYR A 252 4.22 -11.24 -12.21
N LEU A 253 3.17 -11.09 -13.02
CA LEU A 253 1.79 -11.42 -12.70
C LEU A 253 1.47 -12.83 -13.21
N VAL A 254 1.23 -13.75 -12.29
CA VAL A 254 1.00 -15.17 -12.59
C VAL A 254 -0.24 -15.36 -13.45
N GLY A 255 -0.09 -16.06 -14.58
CA GLY A 255 -1.15 -16.31 -15.55
C GLY A 255 -1.43 -15.17 -16.53
N TYR A 256 -0.61 -14.11 -16.54
CA TYR A 256 -0.71 -13.01 -17.51
C TYR A 256 0.48 -13.01 -18.48
N GLY A 257 0.21 -12.79 -19.76
CA GLY A 257 1.23 -12.80 -20.83
C GLY A 257 1.74 -14.20 -21.19
N ASP A 258 2.64 -14.27 -22.18
CA ASP A 258 3.15 -15.54 -22.72
C ASP A 258 4.20 -16.23 -21.82
N LYS A 259 4.82 -15.46 -20.93
CA LYS A 259 5.89 -15.93 -20.02
C LYS A 259 5.66 -15.35 -18.63
N PHE A 260 5.41 -16.21 -17.65
CA PHE A 260 5.16 -15.86 -16.24
C PHE A 260 5.71 -16.94 -15.28
N PRO A 261 5.93 -16.62 -13.99
CA PRO A 261 6.40 -17.58 -12.98
C PRO A 261 5.46 -18.79 -12.83
N VAL A 262 6.02 -19.99 -12.85
CA VAL A 262 5.26 -21.25 -12.67
C VAL A 262 5.68 -22.00 -11.40
N HIS A 263 6.68 -21.52 -10.66
CA HIS A 263 7.14 -22.11 -9.39
C HIS A 263 6.90 -21.16 -8.20
N VAL A 264 5.68 -20.64 -8.10
CA VAL A 264 5.28 -19.67 -7.05
C VAL A 264 5.37 -20.29 -5.66
N HIS A 265 5.97 -19.59 -4.69
CA HIS A 265 6.04 -19.98 -3.27
C HIS A 265 4.66 -19.90 -2.60
N HIS A 266 3.76 -20.84 -2.95
CA HIS A 266 2.39 -20.84 -2.45
C HIS A 266 1.86 -22.25 -2.26
N ARG A 267 1.51 -22.60 -1.01
CA ARG A 267 1.14 -23.98 -0.62
C ARG A 267 -0.05 -24.52 -1.41
N SER A 268 -1.13 -23.76 -1.54
CA SER A 268 -2.32 -24.28 -2.26
C SER A 268 -2.15 -24.34 -3.77
N ALA A 269 -1.09 -23.71 -4.32
CA ALA A 269 -0.77 -23.78 -5.74
C ALA A 269 0.25 -24.88 -6.05
N SER A 270 1.07 -25.26 -5.07
CA SER A 270 2.12 -26.26 -5.23
C SER A 270 1.65 -27.68 -4.93
N ILE A 271 0.61 -27.85 -4.11
CA ILE A 271 0.11 -29.16 -3.66
C ILE A 271 -1.02 -29.64 -4.59
N PRO A 272 -0.92 -30.82 -5.23
CA PRO A 272 -1.98 -31.40 -6.04
C PRO A 272 -3.29 -31.57 -5.26
N TRP A 273 -4.40 -31.30 -5.93
CA TRP A 273 -5.73 -31.60 -5.39
C TRP A 273 -6.09 -33.06 -5.68
N ASP A 274 -5.70 -33.96 -4.77
CA ASP A 274 -5.94 -35.41 -4.88
C ASP A 274 -6.84 -35.95 -3.75
N LYS A 275 -7.54 -35.04 -3.05
CA LYS A 275 -8.41 -35.31 -1.89
C LYS A 275 -7.69 -35.96 -0.71
N ARG A 276 -6.35 -35.86 -0.63
CA ARG A 276 -5.57 -36.31 0.53
C ARG A 276 -5.26 -35.15 1.46
N THR A 277 -5.03 -35.49 2.74
CA THR A 277 -4.54 -34.53 3.73
C THR A 277 -3.05 -34.71 3.90
N TYR A 278 -2.33 -33.60 3.89
CA TYR A 278 -0.87 -33.55 4.03
C TYR A 278 -0.47 -32.78 5.27
N ASN A 279 0.59 -33.24 5.94
CA ASN A 279 1.23 -32.52 7.03
C ASN A 279 2.29 -31.53 6.48
N CYS A 280 2.91 -30.75 7.35
CA CYS A 280 3.92 -29.76 6.94
C CYS A 280 5.21 -30.39 6.39
N ASP A 281 5.61 -31.56 6.87
CA ASP A 281 6.80 -32.27 6.38
C ASP A 281 6.58 -32.84 4.98
N ASP A 282 5.41 -33.39 4.69
CA ASP A 282 5.00 -33.79 3.34
C ASP A 282 5.13 -32.60 2.37
N GLY A 283 4.79 -31.40 2.87
CA GLY A 283 4.94 -30.10 2.22
C GLY A 283 6.29 -29.86 1.56
N LYS A 284 7.38 -30.39 2.16
CA LYS A 284 8.76 -30.19 1.67
C LYS A 284 8.98 -30.82 0.30
N THR A 285 8.25 -31.88 -0.03
CA THR A 285 8.30 -32.53 -1.34
C THR A 285 7.86 -31.55 -2.44
N TRP A 286 6.76 -30.83 -2.22
CA TRP A 286 6.33 -29.80 -3.17
C TRP A 286 7.18 -28.55 -3.09
N LEU A 287 7.63 -28.11 -1.91
CA LEU A 287 8.54 -26.96 -1.80
C LEU A 287 9.78 -27.12 -2.69
N ASN A 288 10.38 -28.31 -2.71
CA ASN A 288 11.62 -28.61 -3.43
C ASN A 288 11.43 -29.22 -4.83
N SER A 289 10.17 -29.42 -5.26
CA SER A 289 9.87 -30.00 -6.57
C SER A 289 10.31 -29.07 -7.71
N ARG A 290 10.93 -29.65 -8.75
CA ARG A 290 11.28 -28.94 -10.01
C ARG A 290 10.12 -28.88 -11.01
N ASN A 291 8.99 -29.53 -10.70
CA ASN A 291 7.81 -29.43 -11.52
C ASN A 291 7.11 -28.09 -11.26
N PRO A 292 6.43 -27.52 -12.26
CA PRO A 292 5.60 -26.33 -12.07
C PRO A 292 4.51 -26.61 -11.02
N ASN A 293 3.99 -25.54 -10.44
CA ASN A 293 2.81 -25.59 -9.59
C ASN A 293 1.65 -26.27 -10.34
N PRO A 294 1.03 -27.33 -9.80
CA PRO A 294 -0.09 -28.02 -10.44
C PRO A 294 -1.32 -27.13 -10.61
N GLN A 295 -1.44 -26.04 -9.85
CA GLN A 295 -2.47 -25.02 -10.04
C GLN A 295 -1.84 -23.67 -10.36
N VAL A 296 -2.35 -23.02 -11.40
CA VAL A 296 -1.97 -21.63 -11.73
C VAL A 296 -2.61 -20.70 -10.71
N LEU A 297 -1.79 -20.00 -9.93
CA LEU A 297 -2.25 -19.00 -8.97
C LEU A 297 -2.56 -17.68 -9.69
N LEU A 298 -3.63 -17.71 -10.50
CA LEU A 298 -3.99 -16.61 -11.40
C LEU A 298 -4.08 -15.26 -10.67
N GLY A 299 -3.42 -14.24 -11.21
CA GLY A 299 -3.46 -12.87 -10.69
C GLY A 299 -2.52 -12.60 -9.51
N ALA A 300 -1.75 -13.57 -9.04
CA ALA A 300 -0.76 -13.34 -7.99
C ALA A 300 0.47 -12.58 -8.53
N MET A 301 0.86 -11.51 -7.85
CA MET A 301 2.11 -10.80 -8.13
C MET A 301 3.21 -11.33 -7.21
N VAL A 302 4.24 -11.94 -7.81
CA VAL A 302 5.39 -12.46 -7.04
C VAL A 302 6.28 -11.32 -6.52
N GLY A 303 7.23 -11.62 -5.63
CA GLY A 303 8.18 -10.63 -5.09
C GLY A 303 9.02 -9.91 -6.15
N GLY A 304 9.33 -10.60 -7.26
CA GLY A 304 9.95 -10.01 -8.45
C GLY A 304 11.48 -10.06 -8.47
N PRO A 305 12.11 -9.27 -9.35
CA PRO A 305 13.53 -9.40 -9.65
C PRO A 305 14.45 -8.81 -8.58
N ASP A 306 15.75 -9.06 -8.70
CA ASP A 306 16.80 -8.34 -7.97
C ASP A 306 17.05 -6.94 -8.54
N THR A 307 17.96 -6.20 -7.91
CA THR A 307 18.32 -4.83 -8.30
C THR A 307 19.02 -4.76 -9.67
N ASN A 308 19.33 -5.91 -10.28
CA ASN A 308 19.94 -6.05 -11.60
C ASN A 308 18.97 -6.70 -12.61
N ASP A 309 17.66 -6.71 -12.33
CA ASP A 309 16.60 -7.30 -13.16
C ASP A 309 16.65 -8.84 -13.29
N ASN A 310 17.48 -9.55 -12.51
CA ASN A 310 17.49 -11.00 -12.54
C ASN A 310 16.32 -11.56 -11.75
N PHE A 311 15.70 -12.63 -12.24
CA PHE A 311 14.61 -13.33 -11.55
C PHE A 311 14.86 -14.83 -11.50
N ILE A 312 14.65 -15.44 -10.34
CA ILE A 312 14.80 -16.88 -10.12
C ILE A 312 13.43 -17.49 -9.84
N ASP A 313 12.84 -18.15 -10.84
CA ASP A 313 11.56 -18.87 -10.71
C ASP A 313 11.76 -20.23 -9.99
N GLN A 314 12.04 -20.17 -8.69
CA GLN A 314 12.17 -21.33 -7.83
C GLN A 314 11.30 -21.18 -6.59
N ARG A 315 10.46 -22.19 -6.34
CA ARG A 315 9.50 -22.20 -5.23
C ARG A 315 10.15 -22.08 -3.86
N SER A 316 11.36 -22.61 -3.68
CA SER A 316 12.11 -22.46 -2.43
C SER A 316 12.68 -21.05 -2.24
N ASN A 317 12.74 -20.25 -3.30
CA ASN A 317 13.27 -18.89 -3.27
C ASN A 317 12.14 -17.87 -3.04
N GLN A 318 11.68 -17.83 -1.79
CA GLN A 318 10.58 -17.01 -1.32
C GLN A 318 10.72 -15.53 -1.73
N ARG A 319 11.94 -14.98 -1.66
CA ARG A 319 12.25 -13.59 -2.02
C ARG A 319 11.80 -13.20 -3.42
N PHE A 320 11.91 -14.11 -4.40
CA PHE A 320 11.50 -13.84 -5.77
C PHE A 320 10.06 -14.28 -6.03
N THR A 321 9.66 -15.43 -5.48
CA THR A 321 8.45 -16.16 -5.93
C THR A 321 7.27 -16.10 -4.98
N GLU A 322 7.39 -15.46 -3.81
CA GLU A 322 6.27 -15.33 -2.88
C GLU A 322 5.36 -14.15 -3.25
N PRO A 323 4.07 -14.40 -3.49
CA PRO A 323 3.07 -13.35 -3.55
C PRO A 323 2.53 -13.04 -2.15
N THR A 324 2.12 -11.80 -1.93
CA THR A 324 1.48 -11.39 -0.67
C THR A 324 0.19 -10.61 -0.95
N ILE A 325 -0.73 -10.61 0.01
CA ILE A 325 -1.93 -9.78 -0.09
C ILE A 325 -1.58 -8.29 -0.15
N ALA A 326 -0.50 -7.85 0.51
CA ALA A 326 -0.06 -6.47 0.53
C ALA A 326 0.54 -6.03 -0.83
N SER A 327 1.30 -6.89 -1.50
CA SER A 327 1.83 -6.61 -2.84
C SER A 327 0.71 -6.53 -3.87
N ASN A 328 -0.23 -7.48 -3.82
CA ASN A 328 -1.40 -7.50 -4.69
C ASN A 328 -2.37 -6.32 -4.45
N ALA A 329 -2.52 -5.85 -3.21
CA ALA A 329 -3.34 -4.66 -2.92
C ALA A 329 -2.82 -3.42 -3.66
N GLY A 330 -1.51 -3.17 -3.61
CA GLY A 330 -0.86 -2.08 -4.36
C GLY A 330 -1.01 -2.24 -5.88
N LEU A 331 -0.87 -3.46 -6.40
CA LEU A 331 -1.06 -3.73 -7.83
C LEU A 331 -2.49 -3.44 -8.29
N VAL A 332 -3.51 -3.90 -7.54
CA VAL A 332 -4.91 -3.65 -7.89
C VAL A 332 -5.18 -2.14 -7.89
N ALA A 333 -4.71 -1.41 -6.88
CA ALA A 333 -4.85 0.04 -6.81
C ALA A 333 -4.19 0.74 -8.02
N ALA A 334 -2.98 0.33 -8.41
CA ALA A 334 -2.28 0.89 -9.57
C ALA A 334 -3.01 0.57 -10.89
N LEU A 335 -3.47 -0.66 -11.08
CA LEU A 335 -4.21 -1.07 -12.28
C LEU A 335 -5.52 -0.27 -12.43
N VAL A 336 -6.27 -0.10 -11.33
CA VAL A 336 -7.50 0.70 -11.33
C VAL A 336 -7.19 2.16 -11.63
N ALA A 337 -6.17 2.75 -10.99
CA ALA A 337 -5.82 4.15 -11.21
C ALA A 337 -5.36 4.43 -12.65
N LEU A 338 -4.71 3.47 -13.31
CA LEU A 338 -4.26 3.57 -14.70
C LEU A 338 -5.36 3.30 -15.74
N GLN A 339 -6.55 2.85 -15.33
CA GLN A 339 -7.69 2.81 -16.24
C GLN A 339 -8.22 4.23 -16.42
N ASP A 340 -8.14 4.74 -17.65
CA ASP A 340 -8.84 5.98 -17.99
C ASP A 340 -10.35 5.76 -17.86
N LEU A 341 -11.02 6.66 -17.14
CA LEU A 341 -12.48 6.63 -17.05
C LEU A 341 -13.07 6.83 -18.47
N PRO A 342 -14.07 6.04 -18.88
CA PRO A 342 -14.68 6.22 -20.19
C PRO A 342 -15.28 7.62 -20.32
N ASN A 343 -15.02 8.28 -21.47
CA ASN A 343 -15.41 9.67 -21.79
C ASN A 343 -16.90 10.05 -21.57
N ASN A 344 -17.80 9.10 -21.28
CA ASN A 344 -19.23 9.30 -21.02
C ASN A 344 -19.61 9.18 -19.53
N SER A 345 -18.65 9.32 -18.61
CA SER A 345 -18.88 9.14 -17.18
C SER A 345 -19.20 10.43 -16.44
N ASP A 346 -20.06 11.29 -17.00
CA ASP A 346 -20.56 12.50 -16.31
C ASP A 346 -21.27 12.18 -14.98
N GLY A 347 -21.76 10.94 -14.81
CA GLY A 347 -22.40 10.44 -13.59
C GLY A 347 -21.49 9.75 -12.57
N LEU A 348 -20.20 9.50 -12.88
CA LEU A 348 -19.23 8.89 -11.94
C LEU A 348 -18.38 9.93 -11.20
N LYS A 349 -18.79 11.20 -11.22
CA LYS A 349 -18.18 12.28 -10.41
C LYS A 349 -18.41 12.13 -8.90
N ASN A 350 -18.73 10.93 -8.41
CA ASN A 350 -18.60 10.59 -6.99
C ASN A 350 -17.15 10.19 -6.70
N SER A 351 -16.21 11.13 -6.88
CA SER A 351 -14.85 10.92 -6.37
C SER A 351 -14.86 10.92 -4.85
N LEU A 352 -13.76 10.48 -4.24
CA LEU A 352 -13.47 10.69 -2.82
C LEU A 352 -13.75 12.13 -2.35
N TRP A 353 -13.67 13.08 -3.29
CA TRP A 353 -13.76 14.52 -3.08
C TRP A 353 -15.14 15.11 -3.37
N GLU A 354 -16.11 14.33 -3.86
CA GLU A 354 -17.45 14.80 -4.23
C GLU A 354 -17.40 16.13 -5.00
N TRP A 355 -16.72 16.13 -6.15
CA TRP A 355 -16.44 17.33 -6.96
C TRP A 355 -17.66 18.26 -7.08
N THR A 356 -17.64 19.40 -6.38
CA THR A 356 -18.62 20.48 -6.52
C THR A 356 -18.25 21.44 -7.64
#